data_AF-A0A6G2QWW2-F1
#
_entry.id   AF-A0A6G2QWW2-F1
#
_cell.length_a   1.000
_cell.length_b   1.000
_cell.length_c   1.000
_cell.angle_alpha   90.00
_cell.angle_beta   90.00
_cell.angle_gamma   90.00
#
_symmetry.space_group_name_H-M   'P 1'
#
loop_
_entity.id
_entity.type
_entity.pdbx_description
1 polymer ?
#
loop_
_entity_poly.entity_id
_entity_poly.type
_entity_poly.pdbx_seq_one_letter_code
_entity_poly.pdbx_strand_id
1 'polypeptide(L)' 'MHEPPAASTSWRVALPHTTAAVPVARALVRTALAEREHSADSDTAELLTAELVANAVEHTSGSGPIELVVRLLPT' A
#
# COMPACT_ATOMS: atom_id res chain seq x y z
N MET A 1 -12.37 -19.41 -26.12
CA MET A 1 -11.40 -19.59 -25.02
C MET A 1 -11.38 -18.27 -24.25
N HIS A 2 -11.79 -18.28 -22.98
CA HIS A 2 -11.81 -17.07 -22.16
C HIS A 2 -10.39 -16.86 -21.63
N GLU A 3 -9.68 -15.85 -22.14
CA GLU A 3 -8.40 -15.43 -21.56
C GLU A 3 -8.67 -14.93 -20.15
N PRO A 4 -8.02 -15.46 -19.09
CA PRO A 4 -8.13 -14.87 -17.77
C PRO A 4 -7.67 -13.41 -17.90
N PRO A 5 -8.43 -12.42 -17.40
CA PRO A 5 -7.93 -11.05 -17.37
C PRO A 5 -6.59 -11.09 -16.64
N ALA A 6 -5.53 -10.57 -17.27
CA ALA A 6 -4.20 -10.53 -16.70
C ALA A 6 -4.30 -10.03 -15.25
N ALA A 7 -4.10 -10.93 -14.30
CA ALA A 7 -4.35 -10.62 -12.91
C ALA A 7 -3.35 -9.55 -12.47
N SER A 8 -3.82 -8.33 -12.26
CA SER A 8 -3.03 -7.26 -11.65
C SER A 8 -2.42 -7.76 -10.34
N THR A 9 -1.09 -7.72 -10.22
CA THR A 9 -0.42 -8.01 -8.96
C THR A 9 -0.92 -7.05 -7.89
N SER A 10 -1.33 -7.59 -6.73
CA SER A 10 -1.84 -6.81 -5.61
C SER A 10 -1.24 -7.27 -4.30
N TRP A 11 -0.77 -6.30 -3.52
CA TRP A 11 -0.33 -6.49 -2.15
C TRP A 11 -1.38 -5.87 -1.23
N ARG A 12 -1.76 -6.56 -0.16
CA ARG A 12 -2.79 -6.12 0.79
C ARG A 12 -2.38 -6.42 2.21
N VAL A 13 -2.66 -5.49 3.12
CA VAL A 13 -2.48 -5.68 4.55
C VAL A 13 -3.57 -4.92 5.32
N ALA A 14 -4.10 -5.57 6.36
CA ALA A 14 -4.94 -4.95 7.36
C ALA A 14 -4.03 -4.29 8.41
N LEU A 15 -4.10 -2.98 8.55
CA LEU A 15 -3.28 -2.20 9.48
C LEU A 15 -4.05 -1.91 10.77
N PRO A 16 -3.37 -1.86 11.93
CA PRO A 16 -4.00 -1.36 13.15
C PRO A 16 -4.42 0.10 12.96
N HIS A 17 -5.52 0.53 13.58
CA HIS A 17 -5.96 1.93 13.55
C HIS A 17 -5.15 2.79 14.52
N THR A 18 -3.82 2.75 14.42
CA THR A 18 -2.87 3.48 15.27
C THR A 18 -1.67 3.93 14.45
N THR A 19 -0.85 4.83 15.00
CA THR A 19 0.36 5.33 14.33
C THR A 19 1.40 4.24 14.01
N ALA A 20 1.30 3.07 14.65
CA ALA A 20 2.11 1.89 14.33
C ALA A 20 1.86 1.35 12.90
N ALA A 21 0.75 1.75 12.25
CA ALA A 21 0.44 1.40 10.86
C ALA A 21 1.43 1.98 9.85
N VAL A 22 1.97 3.18 10.12
CA VAL A 22 2.83 3.93 9.18
C VAL A 22 4.09 3.14 8.77
N PRO A 23 4.93 2.62 9.70
CA PRO A 23 6.11 1.84 9.31
C PRO A 23 5.77 0.56 8.55
N VAL A 24 4.65 -0.10 8.87
CA VAL A 24 4.19 -1.31 8.17
C VAL A 24 3.78 -0.97 6.74
N ALA A 25 3.05 0.13 6.54
CA ALA A 25 2.63 0.61 5.24
C ALA A 25 3.82 0.93 4.33
N ARG A 26 4.85 1.62 4.86
CA ARG A 26 6.09 1.90 4.13
C ARG A 26 6.81 0.61 3.71
N ALA A 27 6.86 -0.40 4.60
CA ALA A 27 7.48 -1.69 4.30
C ALA A 27 6.75 -2.44 3.17
N LEU A 28 5.42 -2.36 3.12
CA LEU A 28 4.64 -2.97 2.04
C LEU A 28 4.98 -2.33 0.69
N VAL A 29 5.03 -1.00 0.63
CA VAL A 29 5.31 -0.28 -0.62
C VAL A 29 6.73 -0.51 -1.10
N ARG A 30 7.72 -0.52 -0.19
CA ARG A 30 9.10 -0.93 -0.54
C ARG A 30 9.15 -2.32 -1.16
N THR A 31 8.41 -3.28 -0.58
CA THR A 31 8.35 -4.65 -1.10
C THR A 31 7.75 -4.66 -2.50
N ALA A 32 6.62 -3.99 -2.69
CA ALA A 32 5.94 -3.92 -3.99
C ALA A 32 6.81 -3.27 -5.08
N LEU A 33 7.55 -2.21 -4.77
CA LEU A 33 8.43 -1.53 -5.73
C LEU A 33 9.72 -2.30 -6.01
N ALA A 34 10.28 -2.97 -5.00
CA ALA A 34 11.45 -3.85 -5.18
C ALA A 34 11.14 -5.00 -6.16
N GLU A 35 9.93 -5.57 -6.09
CA GLU A 35 9.47 -6.59 -7.05
C GLU A 35 9.29 -6.06 -8.49
N ARG A 36 9.26 -4.74 -8.70
CA ARG A 36 9.12 -4.12 -10.03
C ARG A 36 10.42 -3.54 -10.61
N GLU A 37 11.54 -3.69 -9.90
CA GLU A 37 12.82 -3.04 -10.23
C GLU A 37 12.70 -1.51 -10.38
N HIS A 38 11.63 -0.91 -9.84
CA HIS A 38 11.32 0.52 -9.99
C HIS A 38 11.59 1.25 -8.69
N SER A 39 12.87 1.37 -8.33
CA SER A 39 13.30 1.96 -7.06
C SER A 39 13.46 3.48 -7.10
N ALA A 40 13.47 4.09 -8.29
CA ALA A 40 13.73 5.54 -8.45
C ALA A 40 12.71 6.41 -7.70
N ASP A 41 11.45 5.96 -7.63
CA ASP A 41 10.36 6.66 -6.95
C ASP A 41 10.07 6.11 -5.54
N SER A 42 10.90 5.19 -5.01
CA SER A 42 10.62 4.50 -3.74
C SER A 42 10.44 5.47 -2.57
N ASP A 43 11.34 6.46 -2.45
CA ASP A 43 11.28 7.44 -1.35
C ASP A 43 9.98 8.26 -1.41
N THR A 44 9.58 8.69 -2.61
CA THR A 44 8.35 9.44 -2.82
C THR A 44 7.13 8.59 -2.53
N ALA A 45 7.08 7.35 -3.02
CA ALA A 45 5.98 6.44 -2.80
C ALA A 45 5.83 6.08 -1.31
N GLU A 46 6.94 5.87 -0.60
CA GLU A 46 6.95 5.66 0.84
C GLU A 46 6.42 6.86 1.61
N LEU A 47 6.86 8.07 1.24
CA LEU A 47 6.39 9.31 1.88
C LEU A 47 4.88 9.46 1.71
N LEU A 48 4.38 9.42 0.47
CA LEU A 48 2.96 9.56 0.20
C LEU A 48 2.12 8.50 0.90
N THR A 49 2.62 7.27 0.96
CA THR A 49 1.94 6.18 1.68
C THR A 49 1.91 6.44 3.19
N ALA A 50 3.00 6.93 3.77
CA ALA A 50 3.05 7.30 5.18
C ALA A 50 2.03 8.40 5.51
N GLU A 51 1.98 9.45 4.70
CA GLU A 51 1.04 10.57 4.87
C GLU A 51 -0.42 10.10 4.74
N LEU A 52 -0.75 9.31 3.72
CA LEU A 52 -2.12 8.80 3.53
C LEU A 52 -2.56 7.90 4.69
N VAL A 53 -1.68 7.03 5.18
CA VAL A 53 -1.98 6.16 6.32
C VAL A 53 -2.08 6.96 7.62
N ALA A 54 -1.22 7.96 7.83
CA ALA A 54 -1.34 8.86 8.98
C ALA A 54 -2.68 9.61 8.96
N ASN A 55 -3.08 10.15 7.81
CA ASN A 55 -4.36 10.80 7.61
C ASN A 55 -5.53 9.84 7.89
N ALA A 56 -5.43 8.58 7.45
CA ALA A 56 -6.46 7.58 7.71
C ALA A 56 -6.57 7.29 9.22
N VAL A 57 -5.44 7.12 9.92
CA VAL A 57 -5.41 6.92 11.37
C VAL A 57 -6.03 8.10 12.11
N GLU A 58 -5.70 9.33 11.72
CA GLU A 58 -6.15 10.55 12.39
C GLU A 58 -7.62 10.88 12.13
N HIS A 59 -8.10 10.67 10.90
CA HIS A 59 -9.37 11.25 10.45
C HIS A 59 -10.49 10.24 10.20
N THR A 60 -10.21 8.94 10.19
CA THR A 60 -11.28 7.94 10.07
C THR A 60 -11.79 7.54 11.45
N SER A 61 -13.11 7.54 11.62
CA SER A 61 -13.79 7.08 12.83
C SER A 61 -14.11 5.58 12.70
N GLY A 62 -13.50 4.74 13.53
CA GLY A 62 -13.75 3.30 13.55
C GLY A 62 -12.84 2.58 14.54
N SER A 63 -13.24 1.37 14.95
CA SER A 63 -12.37 0.45 15.71
C SER A 63 -11.79 -0.67 14.84
N GLY A 64 -12.16 -0.69 13.56
CA GLY A 64 -11.71 -1.68 12.58
C GLY A 64 -10.33 -1.33 12.00
N PRO A 65 -9.68 -2.29 11.32
CA PRO A 65 -8.39 -2.04 10.68
C PRO A 65 -8.51 -1.09 9.48
N ILE A 66 -7.39 -0.43 9.16
CA ILE A 66 -7.23 0.32 7.91
C ILE A 66 -6.72 -0.66 6.84
N GLU A 67 -7.46 -0.81 5.74
CA GLU A 67 -7.06 -1.67 4.63
C GLU A 67 -6.14 -0.92 3.67
N LEU A 68 -4.86 -1.32 3.60
CA LEU A 68 -3.93 -0.82 2.60
C LEU A 68 -3.82 -1.81 1.45
N VAL A 69 -4.06 -1.34 0.23
CA VAL A 69 -3.94 -2.14 -1.00
C VAL A 69 -3.07 -1.42 -2.00
N VAL A 70 -1.95 -2.04 -2.37
CA VAL A 70 -1.11 -1.62 -3.49
C VAL A 70 -1.50 -2.48 -4.69
N ARG A 71 -1.86 -1.84 -5.81
CA ARG A 71 -2.18 -2.55 -7.05
C ARG A 71 -1.28 -2.08 -8.16
N LEU A 72 -0.71 -3.03 -8.86
CA LEU A 72 -0.06 -2.79 -10.12
C LEU A 72 -1.10 -2.72 -11.24
N LEU A 73 -1.11 -1.60 -11.95
CA LEU A 73 -1.91 -1.47 -13.16
C LEU A 73 -1.15 -2.04 -14.36
N PRO A 74 -1.85 -2.64 -15.34
CA PRO A 74 -1.26 -2.96 -16.63
C PRO A 74 -0.69 -1.69 -17.27
N THR A 75 0.49 -1.81 -17.89
CA THR A 75 1.14 -0.74 -18.67
C THR A 75 0.63 -0.69 -20.10
#